data_AF-A0A2I0F2Q5-F1
#
_entry.id   AF-A0A2I0F2Q5-F1
#
_cell.length_a   1.000
_cell.length_b   1.000
_cell.length_c   1.000
_cell.angle_alpha   90.00
_cell.angle_beta   90.00
_cell.angle_gamma   90.00
#
_symmetry.space_group_name_H-M   'P 1'
#
loop_
_entity.id
_entity.type
_entity.pdbx_description
1 polymer ?
#
loop_
_entity_poly.entity_id
_entity_poly.type
_entity_poly.pdbx_seq_one_letter_code
_entity_poly.pdbx_strand_id
1 'polypeptide(L)'
;MTTTNYNVRLDRDLKDRAFSVIESYGLTPSQAIRLFLNQIADTNEVPLSFDYQPKLNVQTIAAIAEIADGKGTKYDSFAELMDELEGEANEIH
;
A
#
# COMPACT_ATOMS: atom_id res chain seq x y z
N MET A 1 -14.95 13.17 -26.70
CA MET A 1 -14.11 13.00 -25.49
C MET A 1 -13.38 14.30 -25.24
N THR A 2 -13.58 14.91 -24.08
CA THR A 2 -12.82 16.09 -23.63
C THR A 2 -11.42 15.64 -23.21
N THR A 3 -10.39 16.17 -23.85
CA THR A 3 -8.99 15.88 -23.49
C THR A 3 -8.49 16.95 -22.53
N THR A 4 -8.09 16.55 -21.32
CA THR A 4 -7.49 17.44 -20.33
C THR A 4 -5.97 17.24 -20.33
N ASN A 5 -5.22 18.34 -20.19
CA ASN A 5 -3.76 18.29 -20.06
C ASN A 5 -3.36 18.01 -18.62
N TYR A 6 -2.40 17.09 -18.42
CA TYR A 6 -1.82 16.75 -17.13
C TYR A 6 -0.33 17.10 -17.16
N ASN A 7 0.12 17.90 -16.19
CA ASN A 7 1.52 18.32 -16.07
C ASN A 7 2.09 17.80 -14.75
N VAL A 8 3.25 17.14 -14.82
CA VAL A 8 3.96 16.60 -13.67
C VAL A 8 5.39 17.13 -13.67
N ARG A 9 5.85 17.58 -12.50
CA ARG A 9 7.27 17.87 -12.28
C ARG A 9 8.00 16.57 -11.99
N LEU A 10 9.05 16.31 -12.75
CA LEU A 10 9.88 15.13 -12.62
C LEU A 10 11.33 15.56 -12.46
N ASP A 11 12.09 14.84 -11.64
CA ASP A 11 13.53 14.98 -11.60
C ASP A 11 14.16 14.53 -12.93
N ARG A 12 15.29 15.14 -13.30
CA ARG A 12 15.94 14.86 -14.58
C ARG A 12 16.49 13.44 -14.64
N ASP A 13 17.11 12.94 -13.57
CA ASP A 13 17.64 11.57 -13.53
C ASP A 13 16.52 10.55 -13.65
N LEU A 14 15.43 10.78 -12.91
CA LEU A 14 14.25 9.91 -12.96
C LEU A 14 13.62 9.89 -14.36
N LYS A 15 13.55 11.05 -15.01
CA LYS A 15 13.08 11.17 -16.40
C LYS A 15 13.90 10.30 -17.34
N ASP A 16 15.22 10.48 -17.33
CA ASP A 16 16.11 9.83 -18.30
C ASP A 16 16.08 8.30 -18.11
N ARG A 17 16.09 7.82 -16.87
CA ARG A 17 15.98 6.38 -16.57
C ARG A 17 14.62 5.80 -16.96
N ALA A 18 13.52 6.44 -16.56
CA ALA A 18 12.18 5.92 -16.83
C ALA A 18 11.85 5.96 -18.33
N PHE A 19 12.23 7.02 -19.03
CA PHE A 19 11.90 7.19 -20.44
C PHE A 19 12.69 6.20 -21.30
N SER A 20 13.95 5.92 -20.97
CA SER A 20 14.74 4.89 -21.65
C SER A 20 14.07 3.51 -21.55
N VAL A 21 13.53 3.14 -20.39
CA VAL A 21 12.78 1.89 -20.21
C VAL A 21 11.51 1.90 -21.05
N ILE A 22 10.71 2.97 -20.98
CA ILE A 22 9.45 3.08 -21.72
C ILE A 22 9.69 3.00 -23.24
N GLU A 23 10.73 3.68 -23.74
CA GLU A 23 11.14 3.63 -25.15
C GLU A 23 11.64 2.24 -25.56
N SER A 24 12.31 1.50 -24.67
CA SER A 24 12.73 0.12 -24.93
C SER A 24 11.55 -0.83 -25.16
N TYR A 25 10.38 -0.53 -24.57
CA TYR A 25 9.13 -1.23 -24.83
C TYR A 25 8.39 -0.72 -26.07
N GLY A 26 8.94 0.26 -26.81
CA GLY A 26 8.32 0.87 -27.99
C GLY A 26 7.14 1.78 -27.67
N LEU A 27 7.01 2.22 -26.41
CA LEU A 27 5.94 3.09 -25.94
C LEU A 27 6.44 4.53 -25.85
N THR A 28 5.52 5.49 -26.00
CA THR A 28 5.80 6.87 -25.61
C THR A 28 5.50 7.07 -24.11
N PRO A 29 6.20 7.99 -23.43
CA PRO A 29 5.92 8.31 -22.02
C PRO A 29 4.45 8.65 -21.77
N SER A 30 3.82 9.41 -22.67
CA SER A 30 2.40 9.75 -22.60
C SER A 30 1.48 8.52 -22.67
N GLN A 31 1.84 7.51 -23.47
CA GLN A 31 1.08 6.25 -23.53
C GLN A 31 1.25 5.45 -22.24
N ALA A 32 2.49 5.33 -21.72
CA ALA A 32 2.74 4.63 -20.47
C ALA A 32 1.97 5.25 -19.29
N ILE A 33 1.95 6.57 -19.17
CA ILE A 33 1.18 7.27 -18.13
C ILE A 33 -0.33 7.05 -18.30
N ARG A 34 -0.84 7.06 -19.55
CA ARG A 34 -2.26 6.75 -19.80
C ARG A 34 -2.62 5.32 -19.39
N LEU A 35 -1.77 4.35 -19.71
CA LEU A 35 -1.97 2.95 -19.31
C LEU A 35 -1.97 2.81 -17.79
N PHE A 36 -1.03 3.48 -17.12
CA PHE A 36 -0.97 3.50 -15.66
C PHE A 36 -2.25 4.08 -15.02
N LEU A 37 -2.73 5.22 -15.53
CA LEU A 37 -3.98 5.83 -15.03
C LEU A 37 -5.21 4.98 -15.32
N ASN A 38 -5.27 4.33 -16.49
CA ASN A 38 -6.36 3.39 -16.80
C ASN A 38 -6.34 2.19 -15.87
N GLN A 39 -5.18 1.60 -15.61
CA GLN A 39 -5.05 0.47 -14.68
C GLN A 39 -5.55 0.85 -13.29
N ILE A 40 -5.23 2.05 -12.80
CA ILE A 40 -5.75 2.55 -11.52
C ILE A 40 -7.27 2.70 -11.55
N ALA A 41 -7.82 3.27 -12.63
CA ALA A 41 -9.25 3.46 -12.76
C ALA A 41 -10.02 2.12 -12.84
N ASP A 42 -9.45 1.13 -13.53
CA ASP A 42 -10.08 -0.18 -13.72
C ASP A 42 -9.99 -1.05 -12.46
N THR A 43 -8.84 -1.05 -11.77
CA THR A 43 -8.61 -1.90 -10.60
C THR A 43 -8.98 -1.22 -9.28
N ASN A 44 -9.20 0.09 -9.26
CA ASN A 44 -9.33 0.91 -8.05
C ASN A 44 -8.14 0.77 -7.08
N GLU A 45 -7.01 0.25 -7.55
CA GLU A 45 -5.79 0.04 -6.78
C GLU A 45 -4.62 0.72 -7.50
N VAL A 46 -3.62 1.14 -6.73
CA VAL A 46 -2.39 1.68 -7.31
C VAL A 46 -1.48 0.49 -7.66
N PRO A 47 -1.21 0.20 -8.95
CA PRO A 47 -0.43 -0.96 -9.39
C PRO A 47 1.07 -0.70 -9.22
N LEU A 48 1.45 -0.23 -8.04
CA LEU A 48 2.83 -0.11 -7.61
C LEU A 48 3.05 -1.16 -6.54
N SER A 49 4.02 -2.03 -6.78
CA SER A 49 4.60 -2.85 -5.72
C SER A 49 5.26 -1.92 -4.71
N PHE A 50 4.58 -1.65 -3.59
CA PHE A 50 5.16 -0.96 -2.44
C PHE A 50 6.17 -1.87 -1.69
N ASP A 51 6.50 -3.03 -2.25
CA ASP A 51 7.45 -4.04 -1.78
C ASP A 51 8.90 -3.54 -1.57
N TYR A 52 9.21 -2.26 -1.85
CA TYR A 52 10.47 -1.66 -1.42
C TYR A 52 10.56 -1.49 0.11
N GLN A 53 9.44 -1.60 0.84
CA GLN A 53 9.47 -1.76 2.30
C GLN A 53 8.33 -2.68 2.80
N PRO A 54 8.57 -3.99 2.96
CA PRO A 54 7.87 -4.77 3.97
C PRO A 54 8.52 -4.46 5.33
N LYS A 55 8.63 -3.19 5.70
CA LYS A 55 8.72 -2.85 7.12
C LYS A 55 7.29 -2.75 7.57
N LEU A 56 6.70 -3.93 7.81
CA LEU A 56 5.64 -4.07 8.79
C LEU A 56 5.96 -3.09 9.92
N ASN A 57 5.03 -2.20 10.27
CA ASN A 57 5.33 -1.17 11.24
C ASN A 57 5.85 -1.87 12.53
N VAL A 58 6.75 -1.22 13.27
CA VAL A 58 7.39 -1.84 14.44
C VAL A 58 6.36 -2.44 15.42
N GLN A 59 5.16 -1.87 15.46
CA GLN A 59 4.05 -2.38 16.27
C GLN A 59 3.51 -3.73 15.75
N THR A 60 3.36 -3.92 14.44
CA THR A 60 2.92 -5.19 13.86
C THR A 60 4.00 -6.26 13.97
N ILE A 61 5.29 -5.92 13.84
CA ILE A 61 6.38 -6.89 14.09
C ILE A 61 6.37 -7.33 15.57
N ALA A 62 6.21 -6.38 16.49
CA ALA A 62 6.13 -6.67 17.91
C ALA A 62 4.90 -7.53 18.25
N ALA A 63 3.72 -7.21 17.70
CA ALA A 63 2.50 -7.99 17.91
C ALA A 63 2.63 -9.43 17.37
N ILE A 64 3.26 -9.61 16.20
CA ILE A 64 3.53 -10.95 15.66
C ILE A 64 4.53 -11.72 16.54
N ALA A 65 5.57 -11.04 17.04
CA ALA A 65 6.53 -11.65 17.96
C ALA A 65 5.89 -12.05 19.30
N GLU A 66 4.98 -11.25 19.82
CA GLU A 66 4.25 -11.51 21.08
C GLU A 66 3.32 -12.72 20.98
N ILE A 67 2.60 -12.84 19.86
CA ILE A 67 1.77 -14.02 19.57
C ILE A 67 2.66 -15.27 19.40
N ALA A 68 3.81 -15.14 18.72
CA ALA A 68 4.75 -16.25 18.52
C ALA A 68 5.45 -16.71 19.81
N ASP A 69 5.67 -15.81 20.77
CA ASP A 69 6.22 -16.09 22.11
C ASP A 69 5.19 -16.76 23.05
N GLY A 70 3.96 -16.98 22.57
CA GLY A 70 2.90 -17.67 23.32
C GLY A 70 2.15 -16.78 24.31
N LYS A 71 2.28 -15.45 24.20
CA LYS A 71 1.52 -14.47 24.99
C LYS A 71 0.20 -14.07 24.33
N GLY A 72 -0.13 -14.65 23.18
CA GLY A 72 -1.43 -14.46 22.55
C GLY A 72 -2.54 -14.99 23.45
N THR A 73 -3.47 -14.12 23.85
CA THR A 73 -4.68 -14.52 24.56
C THR A 73 -5.53 -15.40 23.65
N LYS A 74 -5.88 -16.59 24.15
CA LYS A 74 -6.81 -17.50 23.48
C LYS A 74 -8.14 -17.38 24.17
N TYR A 75 -9.17 -17.05 23.40
CA TYR A 75 -10.54 -17.00 23.87
C TYR A 75 -11.27 -18.23 23.37
N ASP A 76 -12.03 -18.88 24.26
CA ASP A 76 -12.78 -20.08 23.93
C ASP A 76 -14.07 -19.74 23.17
N SER A 77 -14.48 -18.46 23.15
CA SER A 77 -15.62 -17.98 22.38
C SER A 77 -15.45 -16.54 21.88
N PHE A 78 -16.15 -16.21 20.79
CA PHE A 78 -16.22 -14.85 20.25
C PHE A 78 -16.80 -13.84 21.26
N ALA A 79 -17.66 -14.30 22.17
CA ALA A 79 -18.28 -13.45 23.19
C ALA A 79 -17.26 -12.99 24.25
N GLU A 80 -16.35 -13.87 24.69
CA GLU A 80 -15.28 -13.51 25.63
C GLU A 80 -14.29 -12.50 25.04
N LEU A 81 -13.96 -12.64 23.76
CA LEU A 81 -13.10 -11.69 23.05
C LEU A 81 -13.73 -10.27 23.08
N MET A 82 -15.01 -10.17 22.75
CA MET A 82 -15.72 -8.89 22.69
C MET A 82 -15.88 -8.25 24.08
N ASP A 83 -16.11 -9.05 25.12
CA ASP A 83 -16.24 -8.58 26.51
C ASP A 83 -14.94 -7.94 27.01
N GLU A 84 -13.78 -8.52 26.70
CA GLU A 84 -12.48 -7.96 27.07
C GLU A 84 -12.12 -6.69 26.27
N LEU A 85 -12.40 -6.66 24.96
CA LEU A 85 -12.21 -5.47 24.12
C LEU A 85 -13.07 -4.28 24.57
N GLU A 86 -14.31 -4.54 24.98
CA GLU A 86 -15.21 -3.52 25.52
C GLU A 86 -14.80 -3.07 26.94
N GLY A 87 -14.19 -3.97 27.72
CA GLY A 87 -13.59 -3.66 29.02
C GLY A 87 -12.39 -2.72 28.93
N GLU A 88 -11.41 -3.00 28.05
CA GLU A 88 -10.21 -2.16 27.87
C GLU A 88 -10.52 -0.79 27.25
N ALA A 89 -11.55 -0.69 26.41
CA ALA A 89 -11.99 0.59 25.82
C ALA A 89 -12.47 1.60 26.88
N ASN A 90 -12.78 1.14 28.10
CA ASN A 90 -13.30 1.96 29.19
C ASN A 90 -12.21 2.41 30.20
N GLU A 91 -10.96 1.96 30.05
CA GLU A 91 -9.81 2.36 30.90
C GLU A 91 -8.89 3.40 30.25
N ILE A 92 -9.18 3.82 29.01
CA ILE A 92 -8.53 4.96 28.36
C ILE A 92 -9.37 6.23 28.58
N HIS A 93 -9.40 6.74 29.82
CA HIS A 93 -9.80 8.13 30.07
C HIS A 93 -8.86 8.88 31.00
#